data_AF-A0A6G4ED69-F1
#
_entry.id   AF-A0A6G4ED69-F1
#
_cell.length_a   1.000
_cell.length_b   1.000
_cell.length_c   1.000
_cell.angle_alpha   90.00
_cell.angle_beta   90.00
_cell.angle_gamma   90.00
#
_symmetry.space_group_name_H-M   'P 1'
#
loop_
_entity.id
_entity.type
_entity.pdbx_description
1 polymer ?
#
loop_
_entity_poly.entity_id
_entity_poly.type
_entity_poly.pdbx_seq_one_letter_code
_entity_poly.pdbx_strand_id
1 'polypeptide(L)'
;MSNVITQQQSDMITMLIEGHSITDIAKKLSITRNTVYAWMNKDNVKAELDKRKHELANQGNQIILKDLTTYIDNIKNLANDNSDKRVSLAANQYLLNRIYGNPTNVVEDNKENNNDNIDINALEQELNKYGDIRRVK
;
A
#
# COMPACT_ATOMS: atom_id res chain seq x y z
N MET A 1 -2.12 -17.75 -31.40
CA MET A 1 -3.32 -17.06 -31.93
C MET A 1 -3.26 -15.61 -31.54
N SER A 2 -3.35 -14.67 -32.49
CA SER A 2 -3.62 -13.28 -32.18
C SER A 2 -4.98 -13.17 -31.47
N ASN A 3 -4.98 -12.67 -30.23
CA ASN A 3 -6.20 -12.38 -29.47
C ASN A 3 -6.89 -11.15 -30.08
N VAL A 4 -7.51 -11.33 -31.25
CA VAL A 4 -8.19 -10.26 -31.96
C VAL A 4 -9.50 -9.95 -31.23
N ILE A 5 -9.73 -8.66 -30.99
CA ILE A 5 -10.90 -8.11 -30.34
C ILE A 5 -11.64 -7.31 -31.40
N THR A 6 -12.95 -7.47 -31.51
CA THR A 6 -13.71 -6.71 -32.51
C THR A 6 -13.81 -5.24 -32.10
N GLN A 7 -14.12 -4.34 -33.05
CA GLN A 7 -14.31 -2.92 -32.74
C GLN A 7 -15.38 -2.72 -31.66
N GLN A 8 -16.52 -3.39 -31.77
CA GLN A 8 -17.59 -3.30 -30.76
C GLN A 8 -17.17 -3.83 -29.39
N GLN A 9 -16.34 -4.87 -29.33
CA GLN A 9 -15.77 -5.35 -28.07
C GLN A 9 -14.77 -4.35 -27.49
N SER A 10 -13.97 -3.69 -28.33
CA SER A 10 -13.06 -2.61 -27.92
C SER A 10 -13.84 -1.41 -27.37
N ASP A 11 -14.91 -0.99 -28.04
CA ASP A 11 -15.76 0.13 -27.59
C ASP A 11 -16.46 -0.21 -26.27
N MET A 12 -16.93 -1.47 -26.12
CA MET A 12 -17.46 -1.98 -24.86
C MET A 12 -16.41 -1.90 -23.74
N ILE A 13 -15.18 -2.34 -23.99
CA ILE A 13 -14.09 -2.28 -23.01
C ILE A 13 -13.83 -0.83 -22.58
N THR A 14 -13.77 0.11 -23.51
CA THR A 14 -13.61 1.55 -23.21
C THR A 14 -14.74 2.02 -22.29
N MET A 15 -15.99 1.74 -22.64
CA MET A 15 -17.14 2.14 -21.82
C MET A 15 -17.15 1.50 -20.42
N LEU A 16 -16.65 0.26 -20.30
CA LEU A 16 -16.50 -0.40 -19.00
C LEU A 16 -15.44 0.29 -18.13
N ILE A 17 -14.33 0.75 -18.72
CA ILE A 17 -13.28 1.49 -18.01
C ILE A 17 -13.81 2.86 -17.55
N GLU A 18 -14.63 3.52 -18.36
CA GLU A 18 -15.29 4.79 -18.05
C GLU A 18 -16.39 4.66 -16.98
N GLY A 19 -16.76 3.44 -16.57
CA GLY A 19 -17.75 3.18 -15.52
C GLY A 19 -19.21 3.20 -15.99
N HIS A 20 -19.47 3.06 -17.29
CA HIS A 20 -20.84 2.95 -17.80
C HIS A 20 -21.53 1.67 -17.33
N SER A 21 -22.86 1.74 -17.10
CA SER A 21 -23.65 0.56 -16.74
C SER A 21 -23.77 -0.40 -17.93
N ILE A 22 -23.92 -1.70 -17.65
CA ILE A 22 -24.17 -2.73 -18.68
C ILE A 22 -25.40 -2.40 -19.54
N THR A 23 -26.41 -1.77 -18.94
CA THR A 23 -27.62 -1.34 -19.64
C THR A 23 -27.33 -0.23 -20.66
N ASP A 24 -26.48 0.72 -20.30
CA ASP A 24 -26.13 1.85 -21.18
C ASP A 24 -25.21 1.40 -22.30
N ILE A 25 -24.26 0.52 -22.02
CA ILE A 25 -23.40 -0.12 -23.01
C ILE A 25 -24.24 -0.87 -24.05
N ALA A 26 -25.16 -1.71 -23.59
CA ALA A 26 -26.05 -2.47 -24.46
C ALA A 26 -26.86 -1.56 -25.40
N LYS A 27 -27.40 -0.45 -24.87
CA LYS A 27 -28.12 0.55 -25.66
C LYS A 27 -27.22 1.28 -26.65
N LYS A 28 -26.06 1.80 -26.22
CA LYS A 28 -25.16 2.57 -27.09
C LYS A 28 -24.59 1.72 -28.23
N LEU A 29 -24.26 0.46 -27.96
CA LEU A 29 -23.70 -0.45 -28.97
C LEU A 29 -24.78 -1.23 -29.75
N SER A 30 -26.07 -1.01 -29.45
CA SER A 30 -27.20 -1.72 -30.06
C SER A 30 -27.09 -3.26 -29.95
N ILE A 31 -26.68 -3.75 -28.79
CA ILE A 31 -26.53 -5.18 -28.48
C ILE A 31 -27.36 -5.57 -27.25
N THR A 32 -27.56 -6.86 -27.03
CA THR A 32 -28.27 -7.32 -25.82
C THR A 32 -27.35 -7.27 -24.59
N ARG A 33 -27.91 -7.11 -23.39
CA ARG A 33 -27.14 -7.19 -22.14
C ARG A 33 -26.44 -8.55 -21.98
N ASN A 34 -27.09 -9.62 -22.43
CA ASN A 34 -26.51 -10.97 -22.42
C ASN A 34 -25.24 -11.04 -23.27
N THR A 35 -25.21 -10.36 -24.42
CA THR A 35 -24.02 -10.25 -25.27
C THR A 35 -22.88 -9.57 -24.53
N VAL A 36 -23.15 -8.50 -23.78
CA VAL A 36 -22.15 -7.80 -22.96
C VAL A 36 -21.54 -8.75 -21.93
N TYR A 37 -22.37 -9.45 -21.14
CA TYR A 37 -21.90 -10.42 -20.16
C TYR A 37 -21.10 -11.56 -20.81
N ALA A 38 -21.56 -12.08 -21.96
CA ALA A 38 -20.85 -13.11 -22.70
C ALA A 38 -19.47 -12.64 -23.17
N TRP A 39 -19.36 -11.39 -23.64
CA TRP A 39 -18.07 -10.81 -24.05
C TRP A 39 -17.14 -10.57 -22.88
N MET A 40 -17.63 -10.05 -21.76
CA MET A 40 -16.84 -9.87 -20.53
C MET A 40 -16.23 -11.19 -20.02
N ASN A 41 -16.86 -12.33 -20.33
CA ASN A 41 -16.36 -13.63 -19.91
C ASN A 41 -15.26 -14.20 -20.82
N LYS A 42 -15.05 -13.65 -22.03
CA LYS A 42 -14.03 -14.12 -22.96
C LYS A 42 -12.63 -13.71 -22.51
N ASP A 43 -11.68 -14.65 -22.58
CA ASP A 43 -10.32 -14.43 -22.10
C ASP A 43 -9.58 -13.29 -22.82
N ASN A 44 -9.78 -13.14 -24.13
CA ASN A 44 -9.18 -12.06 -24.90
C ASN A 44 -9.72 -10.67 -24.49
N VAL A 45 -11.00 -10.57 -24.11
CA VAL A 45 -11.63 -9.33 -23.64
C VAL A 45 -11.15 -9.00 -22.23
N LYS A 46 -11.09 -10.00 -21.34
CA LYS A 46 -10.55 -9.81 -19.98
C LYS A 46 -9.10 -9.33 -20.01
N ALA A 47 -8.26 -10.00 -20.80
CA ALA A 47 -6.85 -9.65 -20.92
C ALA A 47 -6.65 -8.20 -21.41
N GLU A 48 -7.44 -7.75 -22.38
CA GLU A 48 -7.36 -6.36 -22.87
C GLU A 48 -7.91 -5.35 -21.87
N LEU A 49 -9.01 -5.68 -21.19
CA LEU A 49 -9.55 -4.82 -20.13
C LEU A 49 -8.51 -4.60 -19.04
N ASP A 50 -7.86 -5.67 -18.57
CA ASP A 50 -6.83 -5.60 -17.53
C ASP A 50 -5.59 -4.85 -18.02
N LYS A 51 -5.15 -5.11 -19.26
CA LYS A 51 -4.04 -4.39 -19.90
C LYS A 51 -4.33 -2.88 -19.95
N ARG A 52 -5.48 -2.46 -20.46
CA ARG A 52 -5.83 -1.03 -20.56
C ARG A 52 -5.95 -0.36 -19.20
N LYS A 53 -6.51 -1.05 -18.19
CA LYS A 53 -6.52 -0.56 -16.81
C LYS A 53 -5.12 -0.36 -16.26
N HIS A 54 -4.22 -1.31 -16.50
CA HIS A 54 -2.83 -1.20 -16.07
C HIS A 54 -2.10 -0.07 -16.79
N GLU A 55 -2.29 0.07 -18.10
CA GLU A 55 -1.74 1.18 -18.89
C GLU A 55 -2.24 2.53 -18.38
N LEU A 56 -3.54 2.66 -18.08
CA LEU A 56 -4.10 3.89 -17.53
C LEU A 56 -3.51 4.24 -16.16
N ALA A 57 -3.36 3.25 -15.28
CA ALA A 57 -2.70 3.44 -13.99
C ALA A 57 -1.24 3.88 -14.16
N ASN A 58 -0.51 3.26 -15.08
CA ASN A 58 0.87 3.63 -15.39
C ASN A 58 0.98 5.05 -15.95
N GLN A 59 0.07 5.44 -16.85
CA GLN A 59 0.01 6.80 -17.38
C GLN A 59 -0.27 7.81 -16.26
N GLY A 60 -1.24 7.53 -15.38
CA GLY A 60 -1.52 8.36 -14.20
C GLY A 60 -0.30 8.52 -13.29
N ASN A 61 0.40 7.43 -13.01
CA ASN A 61 1.64 7.44 -12.23
C ASN A 61 2.74 8.26 -12.89
N GLN A 62 2.88 8.19 -14.22
CA GLN A 62 3.84 9.01 -14.96
C GLN A 62 3.52 10.50 -14.90
N ILE A 63 2.24 10.87 -14.95
CA ILE A 63 1.80 12.27 -14.77
C ILE A 63 2.18 12.76 -13.37
N ILE A 64 1.86 11.98 -12.32
CA ILE A 64 2.23 12.31 -10.94
C ILE A 64 3.75 12.44 -10.79
N LEU A 65 4.52 11.52 -11.39
CA LEU A 65 5.98 11.54 -11.33
C LEU A 65 6.57 12.79 -12.01
N LYS A 66 6.00 13.19 -13.15
CA LYS A 66 6.40 14.40 -13.87
C LYS A 66 6.23 15.66 -13.00
N ASP A 67 5.14 15.71 -12.24
CA ASP A 67 4.80 16.85 -11.40
C ASP A 67 5.35 16.74 -9.96
N LEU A 68 6.17 15.72 -9.69
CA LEU A 68 6.70 15.43 -8.35
C LEU A 68 7.43 16.64 -7.74
N THR A 69 8.25 17.35 -8.55
CA THR A 69 8.95 18.56 -8.09
C THR A 69 7.98 19.63 -7.63
N THR A 70 6.89 19.87 -8.37
CA THR A 70 5.84 20.82 -7.99
C THR A 70 5.18 20.43 -6.67
N TYR A 71 4.91 19.14 -6.46
CA TYR A 71 4.35 18.66 -5.19
C TYR A 71 5.32 18.85 -4.03
N ILE A 72 6.63 18.60 -4.24
CA ILE A 72 7.67 18.88 -3.25
C ILE A 72 7.71 20.37 -2.92
N ASP A 73 7.68 21.24 -3.91
CA ASP A 73 7.70 22.70 -3.71
C ASP A 73 6.46 23.18 -2.96
N ASN A 74 5.29 22.62 -3.24
CA ASN A 74 4.07 22.91 -2.48
C ASN A 74 4.20 22.52 -1.00
N ILE A 75 4.76 21.34 -0.70
CA ILE A 75 5.01 20.92 0.69
C ILE A 75 6.03 21.84 1.37
N LYS A 76 7.08 22.27 0.65
CA LYS A 76 8.05 23.25 1.16
C LYS A 76 7.41 24.60 1.44
N ASN A 77 6.48 25.05 0.60
CA ASN A 77 5.74 26.29 0.83
C ASN A 77 4.86 26.18 2.09
N LEU A 78 4.14 25.06 2.27
CA LEU A 78 3.36 24.81 3.50
C LEU A 78 4.24 24.73 4.75
N ALA A 79 5.42 24.12 4.64
CA ALA A 79 6.38 24.03 5.74
C ALA A 79 6.94 25.39 6.18
N ASN A 80 7.03 26.36 5.25
CA ASN A 80 7.52 27.70 5.50
C ASN A 80 6.41 28.74 5.80
N ASP A 81 5.14 28.35 5.70
CA ASP A 81 4.02 29.23 5.99
C ASP A 81 3.81 29.35 7.51
N ASN A 82 3.72 30.58 8.00
CA ASN A 82 3.50 30.90 9.41
C ASN A 82 2.02 31.13 9.76
N SER A 83 1.11 31.04 8.78
CA SER A 83 -0.32 31.26 8.95
C SER A 83 -0.99 30.18 9.81
N ASP A 84 -0.70 28.91 9.52
CA ASP A 84 -1.17 27.75 10.28
C ASP A 84 0.01 26.90 10.78
N LYS A 85 0.32 27.07 12.07
CA LYS A 85 1.42 26.35 12.75
C LYS A 85 1.23 24.84 12.77
N ARG A 86 0.00 24.33 12.72
CA ARG A 86 -0.25 22.88 12.70
C ARG A 86 0.08 22.29 11.34
N VAL A 87 -0.33 22.99 10.28
CA VAL A 87 -0.03 22.59 8.90
C VAL A 87 1.47 22.66 8.64
N SER A 88 2.14 23.73 9.08
CA SER A 88 3.59 23.84 8.90
C SER A 88 4.37 22.82 9.73
N LEU A 89 3.96 22.53 10.97
CA LEU A 89 4.54 21.44 11.76
C LEU A 89 4.38 20.09 11.06
N ALA A 90 3.17 19.77 10.56
CA ALA A 90 2.90 18.51 9.86
C ALA A 90 3.72 18.36 8.57
N ALA A 91 3.85 19.42 7.77
CA ALA A 91 4.66 19.43 6.56
C ALA A 91 6.15 19.24 6.87
N ASN A 92 6.68 19.95 7.88
CA ASN A 92 8.07 19.78 8.32
C ASN A 92 8.32 18.37 8.87
N GLN A 93 7.39 17.82 9.65
CA GLN A 93 7.50 16.46 10.17
C GLN A 93 7.49 15.41 9.06
N TYR A 94 6.62 15.56 8.05
CA TYR A 94 6.61 14.69 6.87
C TYR A 94 7.96 14.70 6.14
N LEU A 95 8.54 15.88 5.90
CA LEU A 95 9.84 16.04 5.24
C LEU A 95 10.98 15.40 6.05
N LEU A 96 11.01 15.62 7.37
CA LEU A 96 12.02 15.02 8.26
C LEU A 96 11.90 13.50 8.30
N ASN A 97 10.69 12.97 8.42
CA ASN A 97 10.45 11.53 8.47
C ASN A 97 10.81 10.83 7.15
N ARG A 98 10.81 11.56 6.01
CA ARG A 98 11.27 11.02 4.73
C ARG A 98 12.78 10.78 4.69
N ILE A 99 13.55 11.54 5.48
CA ILE A 99 15.01 11.43 5.57
C ILE A 99 15.41 10.45 6.68
N TYR A 100 14.82 10.60 7.86
CA TYR A 100 15.23 9.88 9.07
C TYR A 100 14.35 8.67 9.42
N GLY A 101 13.27 8.44 8.67
CA GLY A 101 12.23 7.48 9.04
C GLY A 101 11.28 8.03 10.10
N ASN A 102 10.20 7.30 10.35
CA ASN A 102 9.30 7.63 11.46
C ASN A 102 9.94 7.13 12.78
N PRO A 103 10.04 7.96 13.82
CA PRO A 103 10.42 7.47 15.13
C PRO A 103 9.37 6.47 15.62
N THR A 104 9.74 5.20 15.69
CA THR A 104 8.92 4.12 16.26
C THR A 104 9.34 3.89 17.70
N ASN A 105 8.39 3.97 18.64
CA ASN A 105 8.60 3.48 20.00
C ASN A 105 8.60 1.94 19.98
N VAL A 106 9.73 1.33 19.60
CA VAL A 106 9.90 -0.11 19.78
C VAL A 106 10.46 -0.31 21.18
N VAL A 107 9.59 -0.67 22.13
CA VAL A 107 10.04 -1.38 23.33
C VAL A 107 10.13 -2.85 22.88
N GLU A 108 11.32 -3.28 22.44
CA GLU A 108 11.58 -4.69 22.23
C GLU A 108 11.62 -5.39 23.59
N ASP A 109 10.48 -5.92 24.02
CA ASP A 109 10.43 -6.90 25.09
C ASP A 109 10.94 -8.21 24.48
N ASN A 110 12.27 -8.41 24.49
CA ASN A 110 12.92 -9.66 24.07
C ASN A 110 12.51 -10.79 25.03
N LYS A 111 11.28 -11.29 24.87
CA LYS A 111 10.86 -12.59 25.40
C LYS A 111 11.27 -13.65 24.39
N GLU A 112 12.53 -14.06 24.48
CA GLU A 112 12.94 -15.35 23.93
C GLU A 112 12.02 -16.42 24.55
N ASN A 113 11.18 -17.04 23.71
CA ASN A 113 10.47 -18.27 24.05
C ASN A 113 11.49 -19.43 24.07
N ASN A 114 12.40 -19.44 25.04
CA ASN A 114 13.21 -20.61 25.32
C ASN A 114 12.40 -21.53 26.22
N ASN A 115 11.71 -22.46 25.58
CA ASN A 115 11.07 -23.61 26.21
C ASN A 115 12.13 -24.66 26.58
N ASP A 116 13.20 -24.24 27.25
CA ASP A 116 14.17 -25.12 27.88
C ASP A 116 13.85 -25.17 29.37
N ASN A 117 13.62 -26.38 29.84
CA ASN A 117 13.35 -26.75 31.21
C ASN A 117 14.51 -26.27 32.12
N ILE A 118 14.40 -25.04 32.62
CA ILE A 118 15.30 -24.50 33.64
C ILE A 118 15.03 -25.30 34.91
N ASP A 119 15.93 -26.23 35.26
CA ASP A 119 15.87 -26.97 36.52
C ASP A 119 16.10 -25.98 37.67
N ILE A 120 14.98 -25.53 38.26
CA ILE A 120 14.92 -24.57 39.37
C ILE A 120 15.83 -25.02 40.53
N ASN A 121 16.08 -26.31 40.70
CA ASN A 121 16.97 -26.85 41.74
C ASN A 121 18.43 -26.45 41.53
N ALA A 122 18.89 -26.25 40.29
CA ALA A 122 20.27 -25.85 40.02
C ALA A 122 20.52 -24.38 40.43
N LEU A 123 19.54 -23.50 40.23
CA LEU A 123 19.62 -22.09 40.61
C LEU A 123 19.55 -21.90 42.11
N GLU A 124 18.73 -22.68 42.82
CA GLU A 124 18.68 -22.65 44.30
C GLU A 124 19.99 -23.11 44.94
N GLN A 125 20.66 -24.11 44.35
CA GLN A 125 21.97 -24.56 44.81
C GLN A 125 23.05 -23.49 44.61
N GLU A 126 23.03 -22.76 43.50
CA GLU A 126 23.95 -21.63 43.30
C GLU A 126 23.67 -20.47 44.26
N LEU A 127 22.39 -20.10 44.48
CA LEU A 127 22.04 -19.00 45.38
C LEU A 127 22.49 -19.26 46.83
N ASN A 128 22.33 -20.50 47.30
CA ASN A 128 22.80 -20.92 48.62
C ASN A 128 24.32 -20.85 48.76
N LYS A 129 25.07 -21.03 47.67
CA LYS A 129 26.53 -20.91 47.65
C LYS A 129 27.01 -19.47 47.89
N TYR A 130 26.22 -18.48 47.50
CA TYR A 130 26.50 -17.05 47.74
C TYR A 130 25.98 -16.55 49.10
N GLY A 131 25.00 -17.23 49.71
CA GLY A 131 24.48 -16.90 51.04
C GLY A 131 25.45 -17.11 52.19
N ASP A 132 26.45 -17.99 52.01
CA ASP A 132 27.46 -18.32 53.03
C ASP A 132 28.66 -17.35 53.08
N ILE A 133 28.70 -16.33 52.23
CA ILE A 133 29.69 -15.25 52.31
C ILE A 133 29.29 -14.32 53.45
N ARG A 134 29.70 -14.68 54.67
CA ARG A 134 29.47 -13.94 55.92
C ARG A 134 29.77 -12.45 55.74
N ARG A 135 28.82 -11.60 56.15
CA ARG A 135 29.05 -10.17 56.37
C ARG A 135 30.24 -10.00 57.32
N VAL A 136 31.36 -9.52 56.80
CA VAL A 136 32.45 -9.04 57.66
C VAL A 136 32.00 -7.71 58.25
N LYS A 137 31.95 -7.64 59.58
CA LYS A 137 31.64 -6.44 60.36
C LYS A 137 32.68 -5.35 60.18
#